data_AF-A0A851D891-F1
#
_entry.id   AF-A0A851D891-F1
#
_cell.length_a   1.000
_cell.length_b   1.000
_cell.length_c   1.000
_cell.angle_alpha   90.00
_cell.angle_beta   90.00
_cell.angle_gamma   90.00
#
_symmetry.space_group_name_H-M   'P 1'
#
loop_
_entity.id
_entity.type
_entity.pdbx_description
1 polymer ?
#
loop_
_entity_poly.entity_id
_entity_poly.type
_entity_poly.pdbx_seq_one_letter_code
_entity_poly.pdbx_strand_id
1 'polypeptide(L)' 'AVSKVSITVRDILAASQWQPVTQGGYQCRSCCRIFPTLWSLKNHIQHSPWEGYSCKVFYRTLKVLREKEQKEQEVAALRV' A
#
# COMPACT_ATOMS: atom_id res chain seq x y z
N ALA A 1 -26.54 13.61 -20.25
CA ALA A 1 -26.75 12.56 -19.24
C ALA A 1 -25.47 11.74 -19.13
N VAL A 2 -24.81 11.73 -17.97
CA VAL A 2 -23.60 10.90 -17.77
C VAL A 2 -24.09 9.48 -17.53
N SER A 3 -23.92 8.62 -18.52
CA SER A 3 -24.22 7.19 -18.42
C SER A 3 -23.41 6.61 -17.25
N LYS A 4 -24.08 6.18 -16.18
CA LYS A 4 -23.44 5.45 -15.08
C LYS A 4 -22.99 4.10 -15.61
N VAL A 5 -21.71 3.99 -15.93
CA VAL A 5 -21.10 2.70 -16.25
C VAL A 5 -21.13 1.85 -14.99
N SER A 6 -21.86 0.75 -15.04
CA SER A 6 -21.96 -0.20 -13.93
C SER A 6 -20.85 -1.23 -14.10
N ILE A 7 -19.84 -1.15 -13.24
CA ILE A 7 -18.70 -2.07 -13.25
C ILE A 7 -19.15 -3.38 -12.58
N THR A 8 -19.02 -4.50 -13.29
CA THR A 8 -19.37 -5.83 -12.78
C THR A 8 -18.13 -6.57 -12.26
N VAL A 9 -18.35 -7.62 -11.46
CA VAL A 9 -17.28 -8.52 -11.00
C VAL A 9 -16.53 -9.16 -12.17
N ARG A 10 -17.23 -9.44 -13.29
CA ARG A 10 -16.59 -9.96 -14.51
C ARG A 10 -15.64 -8.95 -15.13
N ASP A 11 -15.98 -7.66 -15.11
CA ASP A 11 -15.11 -6.61 -15.63
C ASP A 11 -13.84 -6.48 -14.79
N ILE A 12 -13.96 -6.60 -13.46
CA ILE A 12 -12.83 -6.60 -12.53
C ILE A 12 -11.92 -7.81 -12.77
N LEU A 13 -12.52 -9.00 -12.86
CA LEU A 13 -11.77 -10.23 -13.13
C LEU A 13 -11.08 -10.15 -14.49
N ALA A 14 -11.79 -9.71 -15.54
CA ALA A 14 -11.25 -9.52 -16.88
C ALA A 14 -10.06 -8.56 -16.90
N ALA A 15 -10.13 -7.44 -16.16
CA ALA A 15 -9.02 -6.51 -16.00
C ALA A 15 -7.84 -7.13 -15.23
N SER A 16 -8.11 -7.98 -14.24
CA SER A 16 -7.07 -8.62 -13.43
C SER A 16 -6.25 -9.66 -14.19
N GLN A 17 -6.80 -10.26 -15.26
CA GLN A 17 -6.10 -11.23 -16.11
C GLN A 17 -4.95 -10.59 -16.89
N TRP A 18 -5.04 -9.28 -17.14
CA TRP A 18 -3.99 -8.50 -17.80
C TRP A 18 -2.93 -8.01 -16.81
N GLN A 19 -3.08 -8.28 -15.51
CA GLN A 19 -2.01 -8.02 -14.55
C GLN A 19 -0.89 -9.03 -14.84
N PRO A 20 0.31 -8.56 -15.22
CA PRO A 20 1.44 -9.45 -15.41
C PRO A 20 1.67 -10.20 -14.10
N VAL A 21 1.60 -11.53 -14.13
CA VAL A 21 2.14 -12.38 -13.06
C VAL A 21 3.60 -11.98 -12.90
N THR A 22 3.94 -11.35 -11.78
CA THR A 22 5.30 -10.89 -11.52
C THR A 22 6.21 -12.07 -11.29
N GLN A 23 6.88 -12.49 -12.35
CA GLN A 23 7.96 -13.48 -12.24
C GLN A 23 9.29 -12.86 -11.76
N GLY A 24 9.33 -11.57 -11.37
CA GLY A 24 10.61 -10.96 -10.96
C GLY A 24 10.58 -9.53 -10.42
N GLY A 25 9.53 -9.12 -9.70
CA GLY A 25 9.43 -7.75 -9.15
C GLY A 25 8.94 -7.70 -7.71
N TYR A 26 9.11 -6.54 -7.07
CA TYR A 26 8.69 -6.29 -5.70
C TYR A 26 7.34 -5.55 -5.69
N GLN A 27 6.30 -6.19 -5.17
CA GLN A 27 4.95 -5.63 -5.17
C GLN A 27 4.65 -4.83 -3.90
N CYS A 28 4.17 -3.59 -4.05
CA CYS A 28 3.60 -2.84 -2.94
C CYS A 28 2.23 -3.42 -2.58
N ARG A 29 2.06 -3.90 -1.33
CA ARG A 29 0.79 -4.51 -0.89
C ARG A 29 -0.39 -3.53 -0.83
N SER A 30 -0.12 -2.23 -0.78
CA SER A 30 -1.14 -1.19 -0.61
C SER A 30 -1.77 -0.73 -1.91
N CYS A 31 -0.98 -0.63 -2.98
CA CYS A 31 -1.46 -0.21 -4.31
C CYS A 31 -1.30 -1.26 -5.39
N CYS A 32 -0.76 -2.43 -5.04
CA CYS A 32 -0.46 -3.54 -5.94
C CYS A 32 0.50 -3.21 -7.10
N ARG A 33 1.12 -2.01 -7.13
CA ARG A 33 2.15 -1.64 -8.12
C ARG A 33 3.41 -2.47 -7.90
N ILE A 34 4.08 -2.77 -9.00
CA ILE A 34 5.25 -3.65 -9.06
C ILE A 34 6.46 -2.79 -9.41
N PHE A 35 7.54 -3.03 -8.68
CA PHE A 35 8.78 -2.29 -8.81
C PHE A 35 9.90 -3.24 -9.23
N PRO A 36 10.79 -2.83 -10.16
CA PRO A 36 11.87 -3.70 -10.65
C PRO A 36 12.95 -3.94 -9.59
N THR A 37 13.04 -3.11 -8.55
CA THR A 37 14.06 -3.23 -7.49
C THR A 37 13.48 -2.95 -6.10
N LEU A 38 14.13 -3.49 -5.06
CA LEU A 38 13.80 -3.13 -3.67
C LEU A 38 13.93 -1.62 -3.41
N TRP A 39 14.93 -0.98 -4.02
CA TRP A 39 15.16 0.46 -3.85
C TRP A 39 13.97 1.29 -4.35
N SER A 40 13.46 0.96 -5.54
CA SER A 40 12.30 1.67 -6.11
C SER A 40 11.02 1.43 -5.30
N LEU A 41 10.81 0.23 -4.75
CA LEU A 41 9.72 -0.03 -3.79
C LEU A 41 9.90 0.79 -2.49
N LYS A 42 11.12 0.85 -1.93
CA LYS A 42 11.40 1.61 -0.72
C LYS A 42 11.14 3.10 -0.91
N ASN A 43 11.63 3.66 -2.03
CA ASN A 43 11.39 5.05 -2.40
C ASN A 43 9.88 5.33 -2.57
N HIS A 44 9.16 4.42 -3.24
CA HIS A 44 7.70 4.49 -3.35
C HIS A 44 7.02 4.55 -1.97
N ILE A 45 7.39 3.69 -1.03
CA ILE A 45 6.80 3.68 0.31
C ILE A 45 7.09 4.99 1.05
N GLN A 46 8.30 5.54 0.93
CA GLN A 46 8.70 6.81 1.57
C GLN A 46 7.94 8.01 1.00
N HIS A 47 7.75 8.05 -0.32
CA HIS A 47 7.04 9.13 -1.01
C HIS A 47 5.54 8.87 -1.16
N SER A 48 5.04 7.71 -0.72
CA SER A 48 3.65 7.32 -0.80
C SER A 48 2.62 8.30 -0.20
N PRO A 49 2.94 9.16 0.79
CA PRO A 49 2.01 10.19 1.24
C PRO A 49 1.56 11.15 0.14
N TRP A 50 2.35 11.26 -0.93
CA TRP A 50 2.16 12.16 -2.08
C TRP A 50 1.63 11.44 -3.32
N GLU A 51 1.64 10.10 -3.38
CA GLU A 51 1.37 9.31 -4.60
C GLU A 51 -0.09 8.85 -4.77
N GLY A 52 -0.99 9.22 -3.85
CA GLY A 52 -2.43 8.95 -3.95
C GLY A 52 -2.99 8.11 -2.79
N TYR A 53 -4.29 7.81 -2.87
CA TYR A 53 -5.10 7.33 -1.74
C TYR A 53 -4.64 5.99 -1.13
N SER A 54 -4.39 4.95 -1.94
CA SER A 54 -4.22 3.59 -1.40
C SER A 54 -2.96 3.44 -0.53
N CYS A 55 -1.81 3.94 -1.00
CA CYS A 55 -0.58 3.87 -0.19
C CYS A 55 -0.56 4.89 0.95
N LYS A 56 -1.13 6.08 0.75
CA LYS A 56 -1.24 7.11 1.79
C LYS A 56 -2.04 6.62 2.99
N VAL A 57 -3.16 5.92 2.77
CA VAL A 57 -3.98 5.35 3.85
C VAL A 57 -3.19 4.29 4.61
N PHE A 58 -2.61 3.31 3.91
CA PHE A 58 -1.79 2.26 4.55
C PHE A 58 -0.65 2.86 5.39
N TYR A 59 0.12 3.80 4.83
CA TYR A 59 1.25 4.38 5.54
C TYR A 59 0.82 5.22 6.75
N ARG A 60 -0.31 5.94 6.67
CA ARG A 60 -0.88 6.64 7.83
C ARG A 60 -1.25 5.66 8.94
N THR A 61 -1.92 4.57 8.62
CA THR A 61 -2.26 3.52 9.59
C THR A 61 -1.00 2.92 10.22
N LEU A 62 -0.01 2.56 9.39
CA LEU A 62 1.27 2.01 9.85
C LEU A 62 2.04 2.98 10.77
N LYS A 63 2.02 4.27 10.46
CA LYS A 63 2.65 5.31 11.30
C LYS A 63 2.01 5.37 12.68
N VAL A 64 0.67 5.39 12.76
CA VAL A 64 -0.06 5.39 14.04
C VAL A 64 0.28 4.16 14.88
N LEU A 65 0.37 2.98 14.25
CA LEU A 65 0.73 1.74 14.93
C LEU A 65 2.15 1.80 15.53
N ARG A 66 3.13 2.30 14.76
CA ARG A 66 4.51 2.47 15.27
C ARG A 66 4.60 3.48 16.40
N GLU A 67 3.89 4.60 16.31
CA GLU A 67 3.87 5.59 17.39
C GLU A 67 3.26 5.02 18.67
N LYS A 68 2.24 4.17 18.55
CA LYS A 68 1.65 3.46 19.68
C LYS A 68 2.64 2.46 20.29
N GLU A 69 3.29 1.65 19.46
CA GLU A 69 4.31 0.68 19.88
C GLU A 69 5.48 1.37 20.59
N GLN A 70 5.98 2.49 20.06
CA GLN A 70 7.05 3.28 20.69
C GLN A 70 6.64 3.76 22.08
N LYS A 71 5.43 4.30 22.23
CA LYS A 71 4.90 4.74 23.53
C LYS A 71 4.73 3.57 24.50
N GLU A 72 4.28 2.43 24.01
CA GLU A 72 4.16 1.21 24.82
C GLU A 72 5.53 0.71 25.29
N GLN A 73 6.56 0.78 24.42
CA GLN A 73 7.95 0.46 24.77
C GLN A 73 8.55 1.46 25.77
N GLU A 74 8.29 2.76 25.62
CA GLU A 74 8.72 3.79 26.59
C GLU A 74 8.06 3.57 27.95
N VAL A 75 6.75 3.32 27.97
CA VAL A 75 6.01 3.00 29.21
C VAL A 75 6.52 1.71 29.84
N ALA A 76 6.85 0.69 29.05
CA ALA A 76 7.46 -0.54 29.55
C ALA A 76 8.86 -0.30 30.12
N ALA A 77 9.69 0.51 29.47
CA ALA A 77 11.04 0.85 29.91
C ALA A 77 11.06 1.68 31.22
N LEU A 78 10.03 2.50 31.46
CA LEU A 78 9.86 3.26 32.71
C LEU A 78 9.32 2.43 33.89
N ARG A 79 8.85 1.20 33.62
CA ARG A 79 8.35 0.26 34.63
C ARG A 79 9.40 -0.74 35.11
N VAL A 80 10.61 -0.68 34.56
CA VAL A 80 11.81 -1.44 34.94
C VAL A 80 12.72 -0.55 35.78
#